data_AF-A0A5B8CRK7-F1
#
_entry.id   AF-A0A5B8CRK7-F1
#
_cell.length_a   1.000
_cell.length_b   1.000
_cell.length_c   1.000
_cell.angle_alpha   90.00
_cell.angle_beta   90.00
_cell.angle_gamma   90.00
#
_symmetry.space_group_name_H-M   'P 1'
#
loop_
_entity.id
_entity.type
_entity.pdbx_description
1 polymer ?
#
loop_
_entity_poly.entity_id
_entity_poly.type
_entity_poly.pdbx_seq_one_letter_code
_entity_poly.pdbx_strand_id
1 'polypeptide(L)'
;MKKCIAVLAMSWSFQACAVDFSGVYDCTGQDAHEGAYTGTVTMKLRPEHSHAADASYDFQLDVPNYGVYTGHAAVHGHHAAMHFALPAEQGEYGGKTHDFGTGIAAFKKNAKGQWTFRKFYFEPGFKGGNTGVEVCTRQA
;
A
#
# COMPACT_ATOMS: atom_id res chain seq x y z
N MET A 1 1.44 45.43 -44.38
CA MET A 1 1.07 44.00 -44.30
C MET A 1 1.71 43.40 -43.05
N LYS A 2 0.91 43.16 -42.00
CA LYS A 2 1.38 42.61 -40.72
C LYS A 2 1.58 41.09 -40.86
N LYS A 3 2.80 40.60 -40.67
CA LYS A 3 3.08 39.16 -40.57
C LYS A 3 2.76 38.72 -39.14
N CYS A 4 1.74 37.87 -38.96
CA CYS A 4 1.49 37.21 -37.69
C CYS A 4 2.55 36.14 -37.47
N ILE A 5 3.36 36.31 -36.43
CA ILE A 5 4.26 35.29 -35.91
C ILE A 5 3.40 34.37 -35.03
N ALA A 6 3.25 33.11 -35.44
CA ALA A 6 2.66 32.09 -34.61
C ALA A 6 3.72 31.65 -33.57
N VAL A 7 3.47 31.97 -32.30
CA VAL A 7 4.24 31.42 -31.18
C VAL A 7 3.56 30.11 -30.77
N LEU A 8 4.18 28.97 -31.10
CA LEU A 8 3.82 27.67 -30.55
C LEU A 8 4.24 27.65 -29.08
N ALA A 9 3.28 27.83 -28.17
CA ALA A 9 3.50 27.56 -26.76
C ALA A 9 3.60 26.03 -26.56
N MET A 10 4.82 25.51 -26.40
CA MET A 10 5.02 24.15 -25.88
C MET A 10 4.60 24.15 -24.41
N SER A 11 3.39 23.69 -24.14
CA SER A 11 2.92 23.40 -22.79
C SER A 11 3.68 22.17 -22.27
N TRP A 12 4.68 22.41 -21.42
CA TRP A 12 5.32 21.36 -20.64
C TRP A 12 4.34 20.90 -19.57
N SER A 13 3.66 19.79 -19.83
CA SER A 13 2.97 19.06 -18.77
C SER A 13 4.05 18.53 -17.82
N PHE A 14 4.19 19.16 -16.65
CA PHE A 14 4.95 18.58 -15.55
C PHE A 14 4.23 17.30 -15.14
N GLN A 15 4.71 16.17 -15.66
CA GLN A 15 4.21 14.87 -15.25
C GLN A 15 4.68 14.65 -13.82
N ALA A 16 3.76 14.74 -12.87
CA ALA A 16 4.07 14.48 -11.47
C ALA A 16 4.54 13.03 -11.35
N CYS A 17 5.80 12.83 -10.96
CA CYS A 17 6.30 11.51 -10.63
C CYS A 17 5.59 11.01 -9.36
N ALA A 18 5.29 9.71 -9.34
CA ALA A 18 4.77 9.05 -8.16
C ALA A 18 5.69 9.28 -6.97
N VAL A 19 5.10 9.55 -5.80
CA VAL A 19 5.83 9.63 -4.55
C VAL A 19 6.31 8.23 -4.19
N ASP A 20 7.60 8.11 -3.87
CA ASP A 20 8.15 6.81 -3.47
C ASP A 20 7.84 6.50 -1.99
N PHE A 21 6.94 5.53 -1.79
CA PHE A 21 6.59 4.95 -0.50
C PHE A 21 7.36 3.65 -0.17
N SER A 22 8.46 3.37 -0.86
CA SER A 22 9.33 2.24 -0.50
C SER A 22 9.88 2.43 0.92
N GLY A 23 10.08 1.30 1.60
CA GLY A 23 10.71 1.24 2.91
C GLY A 23 10.11 0.19 3.83
N VAL A 24 10.64 0.18 5.05
CA VAL A 24 10.16 -0.65 6.15
C VAL A 24 9.37 0.24 7.12
N TYR A 25 8.24 -0.26 7.60
CA TYR A 25 7.31 0.48 8.44
C TYR A 25 6.98 -0.31 9.69
N ASP A 26 7.03 0.37 10.84
CA ASP A 26 6.53 -0.16 12.10
C ASP A 26 5.02 0.11 12.18
N CYS A 27 4.24 -0.94 12.43
CA CYS A 27 2.79 -0.89 12.39
C CYS A 27 2.17 -1.28 13.73
N THR A 28 1.09 -0.58 14.08
CA THR A 28 0.13 -1.03 15.09
C THR A 28 -1.23 -1.23 14.43
N GLY A 29 -1.89 -2.32 14.79
CA GLY A 29 -3.16 -2.74 14.20
C GLY A 29 -4.22 -3.03 15.24
N GLN A 30 -5.47 -2.91 14.82
CA GLN A 30 -6.64 -3.38 15.55
C GLN A 30 -7.49 -4.23 14.59
N ASP A 31 -7.54 -5.51 14.88
CA ASP A 31 -8.36 -6.50 14.20
C ASP A 31 -9.69 -6.71 14.93
N ALA A 32 -10.79 -6.94 14.20
CA ALA A 32 -12.10 -7.13 14.80
C ALA A 32 -12.28 -8.49 15.50
N HIS A 33 -11.55 -9.53 15.07
CA HIS A 33 -11.57 -10.86 15.69
C HIS A 33 -10.36 -11.12 16.60
N GLU A 34 -9.21 -10.53 16.29
CA GLU A 34 -7.93 -10.85 16.95
C GLU A 34 -7.45 -9.77 17.92
N GLY A 35 -8.06 -8.59 17.87
CA GLY A 35 -7.74 -7.49 18.77
C GLY A 35 -6.50 -6.71 18.33
N ALA A 36 -5.79 -6.15 19.31
CA ALA A 36 -4.62 -5.31 19.03
C ALA A 36 -3.41 -6.16 18.64
N TYR A 37 -2.66 -5.71 17.63
CA TYR A 37 -1.41 -6.34 17.20
C TYR A 37 -0.35 -5.31 16.79
N THR A 38 0.89 -5.79 16.66
CA THR A 38 2.00 -5.06 16.05
C THR A 38 2.48 -5.81 14.82
N GLY A 39 3.03 -5.10 13.84
CA GLY A 39 3.60 -5.73 12.67
C GLY A 39 4.68 -4.88 12.01
N THR A 40 5.37 -5.48 11.05
CA THR A 40 6.36 -4.81 10.20
C THR A 40 5.94 -4.91 8.75
N VAL A 41 5.71 -3.78 8.10
CA VAL A 41 5.41 -3.73 6.65
C VAL A 41 6.67 -3.43 5.87
N THR A 42 6.92 -4.18 4.80
CA THR A 42 7.91 -3.83 3.77
C THR A 42 7.20 -3.51 2.46
N MET A 43 7.49 -2.33 1.93
CA MET A 43 7.03 -1.85 0.62
C MET A 43 8.23 -1.78 -0.32
N LYS A 44 8.15 -2.47 -1.47
CA LYS A 44 9.20 -2.45 -2.49
C LYS A 44 8.62 -2.02 -3.84
N LEU A 45 9.03 -0.86 -4.34
CA LEU A 45 8.60 -0.34 -5.63
C LEU A 45 8.96 -1.31 -6.77
N ARG A 46 8.02 -1.46 -7.72
CA ARG A 46 8.17 -2.15 -9.01
C ARG A 46 8.22 -1.11 -10.12
N PRO A 47 9.39 -0.48 -10.37
CA PRO A 47 9.51 0.62 -11.33
C PRO A 47 9.10 0.21 -12.75
N GLU A 48 9.32 -1.06 -13.12
CA GLU A 48 8.92 -1.64 -14.41
C GLU A 48 7.40 -1.71 -14.62
N HIS A 49 6.62 -1.57 -13.53
CA HIS A 49 5.16 -1.57 -13.52
C HIS A 49 4.60 -0.26 -12.95
N SER A 50 5.39 0.81 -12.97
CA SER A 50 5.02 2.13 -12.47
C SER A 50 5.12 3.16 -13.59
N HIS A 51 4.21 4.13 -13.62
CA HIS A 51 4.19 5.16 -14.65
C HIS A 51 3.53 6.44 -14.15
N ALA A 52 4.14 7.59 -14.45
CA ALA A 52 3.63 8.90 -14.04
C ALA A 52 3.30 8.93 -12.52
N ALA A 53 2.05 9.19 -12.15
CA ALA A 53 1.57 9.27 -10.77
C ALA A 53 1.16 7.92 -10.17
N ASP A 54 1.19 6.85 -10.98
CA ASP A 54 0.83 5.49 -10.58
C ASP A 54 2.07 4.67 -10.25
N ALA A 55 2.06 3.99 -9.10
CA ALA A 55 3.15 3.13 -8.66
C ALA A 55 2.66 1.78 -8.19
N SER A 56 3.40 0.74 -8.57
CA SER A 56 3.14 -0.65 -8.17
C SER A 56 4.16 -1.09 -7.14
N TYR A 57 3.74 -1.84 -6.12
CA TYR A 57 4.61 -2.31 -5.04
C TYR A 57 4.41 -3.79 -4.78
N ASP A 58 5.51 -4.50 -4.49
CA ASP A 58 5.43 -5.71 -3.68
C ASP A 58 5.16 -5.28 -2.23
N PHE A 59 4.25 -5.99 -1.56
CA PHE A 59 3.87 -5.75 -0.17
C PHE A 59 4.15 -7.01 0.67
N GLN A 60 4.73 -6.81 1.85
CA GLN A 60 4.84 -7.85 2.87
C GLN A 60 4.49 -7.25 4.24
N LEU A 61 3.72 -7.98 5.03
CA LEU A 61 3.43 -7.70 6.43
C LEU A 61 3.87 -8.90 7.27
N ASP A 62 4.77 -8.68 8.22
CA ASP A 62 5.14 -9.65 9.24
C ASP A 62 4.41 -9.31 10.54
N VAL A 63 3.59 -10.24 11.03
CA VAL A 63 2.89 -10.13 12.31
C VAL A 63 3.40 -11.22 13.25
N PRO A 64 4.13 -10.85 14.33
CA PRO A 64 4.68 -11.83 15.27
C PRO A 64 3.61 -12.77 15.82
N ASN A 65 3.88 -14.08 15.73
CA ASN A 65 3.00 -15.19 16.13
C ASN A 65 1.78 -15.46 15.22
N TYR A 66 1.52 -14.64 14.22
CA TYR A 66 0.42 -14.86 13.26
C TYR A 66 0.94 -15.32 11.90
N GLY A 67 1.95 -14.65 11.35
CA GLY A 67 2.61 -15.09 10.12
C GLY A 67 3.12 -13.95 9.26
N VAL A 68 3.57 -14.34 8.05
CA VAL A 68 4.06 -13.43 7.03
C VAL A 68 3.04 -13.37 5.90
N TYR A 69 2.38 -12.23 5.77
CA TYR A 69 1.42 -11.94 4.72
C TYR A 69 2.15 -11.32 3.55
N THR A 70 1.96 -11.88 2.36
CA THR A 70 2.53 -11.33 1.11
C THR A 70 1.41 -10.80 0.23
N GLY A 71 1.75 -9.86 -0.65
CA GLY A 71 0.78 -9.29 -1.58
C GLY A 71 1.37 -8.18 -2.42
N HIS A 72 0.52 -7.22 -2.78
CA HIS A 72 0.90 -6.13 -3.67
C HIS A 72 0.05 -4.89 -3.39
N ALA A 73 0.55 -3.74 -3.85
CA ALA A 73 -0.19 -2.48 -3.80
C ALA A 73 -0.16 -1.75 -5.14
N ALA A 74 -1.30 -1.14 -5.48
CA ALA A 74 -1.41 -0.16 -6.56
C ALA A 74 -1.66 1.21 -5.92
N VAL A 75 -0.78 2.17 -6.20
CA VAL A 75 -0.76 3.50 -5.62
C VAL A 75 -1.11 4.53 -6.70
N HIS A 76 -2.00 5.46 -6.37
CA HIS A 76 -2.22 6.69 -7.14
C HIS A 76 -2.13 7.90 -6.19
N GLY A 77 -1.18 8.79 -6.44
CA GLY A 77 -0.93 9.94 -5.56
C GLY A 77 -0.51 9.50 -4.15
N HIS A 78 -1.38 9.69 -3.16
CA HIS A 78 -1.14 9.30 -1.75
C HIS A 78 -2.10 8.22 -1.25
N HIS A 79 -2.80 7.53 -2.16
CA HIS A 79 -3.72 6.45 -1.80
C HIS A 79 -3.25 5.13 -2.42
N ALA A 80 -3.46 4.03 -1.71
CA ALA A 80 -3.15 2.69 -2.21
C ALA A 80 -4.34 1.76 -2.04
N ALA A 81 -4.57 0.92 -3.05
CA ALA A 81 -5.27 -0.35 -2.88
C ALA A 81 -4.21 -1.43 -2.62
N MET A 82 -4.45 -2.29 -1.62
CA MET A 82 -3.47 -3.26 -1.15
C MET A 82 -4.12 -4.63 -0.98
N HIS A 83 -3.57 -5.66 -1.63
CA HIS A 83 -3.91 -7.04 -1.35
C HIS A 83 -2.86 -7.66 -0.43
N PHE A 84 -3.27 -8.55 0.47
CA PHE A 84 -2.40 -9.28 1.38
C PHE A 84 -3.00 -10.65 1.70
N ALA A 85 -2.16 -11.66 1.87
CA ALA A 85 -2.57 -13.04 2.15
C ALA A 85 -1.48 -13.80 2.90
N LEU A 86 -1.85 -14.69 3.83
CA LEU A 86 -0.97 -15.77 4.26
C LEU A 86 -0.53 -16.63 3.05
N PRO A 87 0.61 -17.33 3.15
CA PRO A 87 1.11 -18.18 2.07
C PRO A 87 0.05 -19.16 1.58
N ALA A 88 0.05 -19.43 0.29
CA ALA A 88 -0.88 -20.39 -0.28
C ALA A 88 -0.56 -21.79 0.24
N GLU A 89 -1.57 -22.48 0.77
CA GLU A 89 -1.48 -23.88 1.14
C GLU A 89 -2.32 -24.70 0.16
N GLN A 90 -1.72 -25.73 -0.44
CA GLN A 90 -2.43 -26.61 -1.38
C GLN A 90 -3.07 -25.87 -2.57
N GLY A 91 -2.49 -24.74 -2.98
CA GLY A 91 -2.98 -23.90 -4.08
C GLY A 91 -4.06 -22.90 -3.67
N GLU A 92 -4.43 -22.84 -2.40
CA GLU A 92 -5.43 -21.92 -1.87
C GLU A 92 -4.78 -20.71 -1.18
N TYR A 93 -5.14 -19.50 -1.62
CA TYR A 93 -4.68 -18.23 -1.03
C TYR A 93 -5.18 -18.09 0.41
N GLY A 94 -4.29 -17.68 1.32
CA GLY A 94 -4.60 -17.60 2.75
C GLY A 94 -4.78 -18.95 3.44
N GLY A 95 -4.47 -20.06 2.74
CA GLY A 95 -4.57 -21.42 3.25
C GLY A 95 -5.93 -21.78 3.82
N LYS A 96 -5.95 -22.69 4.80
CA LYS A 96 -7.18 -23.22 5.42
C LYS A 96 -7.99 -22.18 6.20
N THR A 97 -7.36 -21.06 6.58
CA THR A 97 -8.00 -19.99 7.35
C THR A 97 -8.68 -18.98 6.44
N HIS A 98 -8.43 -19.01 5.12
CA HIS A 98 -8.80 -17.97 4.17
C HIS A 98 -8.38 -16.58 4.67
N ASP A 99 -7.20 -16.52 5.28
CA ASP A 99 -6.67 -15.31 5.89
C ASP A 99 -5.96 -14.47 4.83
N PHE A 100 -6.79 -13.73 4.11
CA PHE A 100 -6.40 -12.80 3.07
C PHE A 100 -7.46 -11.72 2.91
N GLY A 101 -7.03 -10.56 2.43
CA GLY A 101 -7.90 -9.41 2.32
C GLY A 101 -7.47 -8.38 1.30
N THR A 102 -8.26 -7.32 1.26
CA THR A 102 -7.97 -6.10 0.52
C THR A 102 -8.10 -4.91 1.46
N GLY A 103 -7.19 -3.96 1.35
CA GLY A 103 -7.24 -2.72 2.09
C GLY A 103 -7.06 -1.49 1.23
N ILE A 104 -7.54 -0.37 1.76
CA ILE A 104 -7.26 0.97 1.25
C ILE A 104 -6.40 1.72 2.26
N ALA A 105 -5.30 2.30 1.79
CA ALA A 105 -4.37 3.05 2.61
C ALA A 105 -4.28 4.51 2.15
N ALA A 106 -4.12 5.42 3.11
CA ALA A 106 -3.84 6.82 2.85
C ALA A 106 -2.50 7.21 3.51
N PHE A 107 -1.59 7.75 2.69
CA PHE A 107 -0.26 8.17 3.09
C PHE A 107 -0.21 9.66 3.44
N LYS A 108 0.55 10.01 4.47
CA LYS A 108 0.87 11.40 4.85
C LYS A 108 2.22 11.46 5.56
N LYS A 109 2.81 12.65 5.67
CA LYS A 109 3.95 12.86 6.57
C LYS A 109 3.45 13.14 7.99
N ASN A 110 4.11 12.55 8.99
CA ASN A 110 3.90 12.90 10.39
C ASN A 110 4.64 14.21 10.75
N ALA A 111 4.53 14.67 12.01
CA ALA A 111 5.19 15.89 12.47
C ALA A 111 6.74 15.83 12.42
N LYS A 112 7.31 14.62 12.37
CA LYS A 112 8.75 14.38 12.20
C LYS A 112 9.17 14.27 10.72
N GLY A 113 8.23 14.47 9.78
CA GLY A 113 8.48 14.37 8.35
C GLY A 113 8.55 12.93 7.81
N GLN A 114 8.32 11.92 8.64
CA GLN A 114 8.32 10.51 8.24
C GLN A 114 7.01 10.16 7.53
N TRP A 115 7.08 9.33 6.49
CA TRP A 115 5.87 8.78 5.88
C TRP A 115 5.14 7.88 6.86
N THR A 116 3.84 8.05 6.95
CA THR A 116 2.92 7.17 7.66
C THR A 116 1.74 6.88 6.77
N PHE A 117 1.16 5.68 6.90
CA PHE A 117 -0.12 5.38 6.30
C PHE A 117 -1.08 4.79 7.32
N ARG A 118 -2.37 5.06 7.11
CA ARG A 118 -3.45 4.34 7.77
C ARG A 118 -4.13 3.45 6.73
N LYS A 119 -4.17 2.14 6.97
CA LYS A 119 -4.89 1.16 6.13
C LYS A 119 -6.17 0.72 6.85
N PHE A 120 -7.28 0.69 6.13
CA PHE A 120 -8.46 -0.08 6.51
C PHE A 120 -8.53 -1.30 5.60
N TYR A 121 -8.83 -2.48 6.13
CA TYR A 121 -8.91 -3.71 5.35
C TYR A 121 -10.16 -4.52 5.63
N PHE A 122 -10.52 -5.36 4.67
CA PHE A 122 -11.59 -6.34 4.75
C PHE A 122 -11.09 -7.70 4.26
N GLU A 123 -11.38 -8.75 5.02
CA GLU A 123 -11.05 -10.14 4.75
C GLU A 123 -12.36 -10.93 4.67
N PRO A 124 -12.84 -11.25 3.46
CA PRO A 124 -14.17 -11.82 3.31
C PRO A 124 -14.29 -13.27 3.83
N GLY A 125 -13.20 -14.04 3.80
CA GLY A 125 -13.19 -15.45 4.16
C GLY A 125 -12.78 -15.75 5.61
N PHE A 126 -12.02 -14.85 6.23
CA PHE A 126 -11.46 -15.08 7.55
C PHE A 126 -12.54 -15.06 8.63
N LYS A 127 -12.75 -16.20 9.32
CA LYS A 127 -13.74 -16.38 10.40
C LYS A 127 -15.17 -15.91 10.01
N GLY A 128 -15.55 -16.06 8.74
CA GLY A 128 -16.87 -15.65 8.23
C GLY A 128 -16.97 -14.15 7.87
N GLY A 129 -15.84 -13.46 7.79
CA GLY A 129 -15.72 -12.04 7.50
C GLY A 129 -15.01 -11.31 8.62
N ASN A 130 -14.00 -10.52 8.27
CA ASN A 130 -13.20 -9.74 9.21
C ASN A 130 -12.80 -8.37 8.64
N THR A 131 -12.45 -7.45 9.53
CA THR A 131 -11.95 -6.13 9.18
C THR A 131 -11.01 -5.62 10.25
N GLY A 132 -10.12 -4.72 9.86
CA GLY A 132 -9.28 -4.02 10.81
C GLY A 132 -8.69 -2.75 10.25
N VAL A 133 -7.93 -2.09 11.12
CA VAL A 133 -7.23 -0.86 10.82
C VAL A 133 -5.78 -0.99 11.26
N GLU A 134 -4.87 -0.55 10.40
CA GLU A 134 -3.43 -0.46 10.70
C GLU A 134 -2.96 0.98 10.55
N VAL A 135 -2.05 1.39 11.43
CA VAL A 135 -1.28 2.63 11.31
C VAL A 135 0.18 2.28 11.30
N CYS A 136 0.85 2.65 10.22
CA CYS A 136 2.24 2.29 9.96
C CYS A 136 3.08 3.56 9.81
N THR A 137 4.28 3.60 10.39
CA THR A 137 5.24 4.71 10.26
C THR A 137 6.55 4.19 9.71
N ARG A 138 7.08 4.85 8.69
CA ARG A 138 8.33 4.46 8.05
C ARG A 138 9.48 4.61 9.04
N GLN A 139 10.30 3.58 9.12
CA GLN A 139 11.57 3.62 9.84
C GLN A 139 12.48 4.71 9.25
N ALA A 140 13.36 5.24 10.10
CA ALA A 140 14.28 6.32 9.73
C ALA A 140 15.38 5.84 8.79
#